data_AF-A0A429ZMD9-F1
#
_entry.id   AF-A0A429ZMD9-F1
#
_cell.length_a   1.000
_cell.length_b   1.000
_cell.length_c   1.000
_cell.angle_alpha   90.00
_cell.angle_beta   90.00
_cell.angle_gamma   90.00
#
_symmetry.space_group_name_H-M   'P 1'
#
loop_
_entity.id
_entity.type
_entity.pdbx_description
1 polymer ?
#
loop_
_entity_poly.entity_id
_entity_poly.type
_entity_poly.pdbx_seq_one_letter_code
_entity_poly.pdbx_strand_id
1 'polypeptide(L)'
;MESITSHDLLYVKLEDLIHLNDIPDWFDEKNDWDWVVVRRASLSDETIPVGVRGNERNKRHSCFVKESVINQVVRPTQLIKNEFLEGISMYRQQSFKIFQSFDLLKRLLKDYVWGIGGSLAYELVSKEPTVKK
;
A
#
# COMPACT_ATOMS: atom_id res chain seq x y z
N MET A 1 14.55 13.14 -6.01
CA MET A 1 13.26 12.46 -5.73
C MET A 1 12.48 13.35 -4.79
N GLU A 2 11.17 13.52 -4.96
CA GLU A 2 10.36 14.14 -3.91
C GLU A 2 10.44 13.29 -2.64
N SER A 3 10.32 13.91 -1.46
CA SER A 3 10.41 13.19 -0.18
C SER A 3 9.35 12.08 -0.06
N ILE A 4 9.74 10.92 0.48
CA ILE A 4 8.83 9.85 0.87
C ILE A 4 8.04 10.29 2.10
N THR A 5 6.73 10.07 2.07
CA THR A 5 5.79 10.54 3.10
C THR A 5 4.93 9.40 3.62
N SER A 6 4.29 9.63 4.77
CA SER A 6 3.37 8.65 5.34
C SER A 6 2.25 8.27 4.36
N HIS A 7 1.92 6.98 4.33
CA HIS A 7 0.97 6.33 3.43
C HIS A 7 1.43 6.12 2.00
N ASP A 8 2.65 6.53 1.63
CA ASP A 8 3.26 6.06 0.40
C ASP A 8 3.41 4.52 0.45
N LEU A 9 3.23 3.88 -0.70
CA LEU A 9 3.41 2.45 -0.89
C LEU A 9 4.76 2.23 -1.56
N LEU A 10 5.60 1.40 -0.94
CA LEU A 10 6.93 1.09 -1.43
C LEU A 10 6.96 -0.36 -1.90
N TYR A 11 7.48 -0.60 -3.10
CA TYR A 11 7.75 -1.95 -3.58
C TYR A 11 9.20 -2.28 -3.28
N VAL A 12 9.40 -3.31 -2.46
CA VAL A 12 10.70 -3.68 -1.89
C VAL A 12 10.80 -5.19 -1.81
N LYS A 13 12.02 -5.71 -1.70
CA LYS A 13 12.21 -7.08 -1.26
C LYS A 13 11.97 -7.18 0.24
N LEU A 14 11.36 -8.28 0.67
CA LEU A 14 11.15 -8.54 2.09
C LEU A 14 12.44 -8.85 2.84
N GLU A 15 13.45 -9.42 2.17
CA GLU A 15 14.79 -9.67 2.74
C GLU A 15 15.53 -8.37 3.11
N ASP A 16 15.20 -7.26 2.45
CA ASP A 16 15.82 -5.94 2.70
C ASP A 16 15.15 -5.20 3.87
N LEU A 17 14.11 -5.78 4.49
CA LEU A 17 13.43 -5.18 5.63
C LEU A 17 14.22 -5.36 6.92
N ILE A 18 14.27 -4.29 7.70
CA ILE A 18 14.86 -4.27 9.03
C ILE A 18 13.74 -4.50 10.03
N HIS A 19 13.75 -5.66 10.69
CA HIS A 19 12.75 -6.05 11.69
C HIS A 19 13.18 -5.62 13.09
N LEU A 20 12.27 -5.02 13.87
CA LEU A 20 12.51 -4.69 15.28
C LEU A 20 11.98 -5.73 16.27
N ASN A 21 11.03 -6.56 15.83
CA ASN A 21 10.42 -7.62 16.60
C ASN A 21 10.50 -8.91 15.79
N ASP A 22 10.21 -10.03 16.47
CA ASP A 22 10.09 -11.33 15.83
C ASP A 22 9.19 -11.27 14.60
N ILE A 23 9.64 -11.94 13.54
CA ILE A 23 8.89 -12.06 12.30
C ILE A 23 7.71 -12.99 12.58
N PRO A 24 6.46 -12.56 12.36
CA PRO A 24 5.31 -13.38 12.66
C PRO A 24 5.16 -14.52 11.64
N ASP A 25 4.66 -15.69 12.05
CA ASP A 25 4.56 -16.89 11.20
C ASP A 25 3.83 -16.68 9.86
N TRP A 26 2.87 -15.76 9.81
CA TRP A 26 2.15 -15.45 8.57
C TRP A 26 3.00 -14.71 7.54
N PHE A 27 4.16 -14.19 7.93
CA PHE A 27 5.06 -13.46 7.04
C PHE A 27 5.63 -14.36 5.93
N ASP A 28 5.83 -15.64 6.22
CA ASP A 28 6.32 -16.65 5.27
C ASP A 28 5.28 -16.97 4.16
N GLU A 29 4.02 -16.54 4.34
CA GLU A 29 2.99 -16.63 3.28
C GLU A 29 3.23 -15.61 2.15
N LYS A 30 4.20 -14.71 2.29
CA LYS A 30 4.46 -13.62 1.34
C LYS A 30 5.45 -13.99 0.24
N ASN A 31 5.34 -13.29 -0.88
CA ASN A 31 6.33 -13.32 -1.95
C ASN A 31 7.61 -12.58 -1.54
N ASP A 32 8.73 -12.92 -2.20
CA ASP A 32 10.03 -12.26 -1.98
C ASP A 32 9.96 -10.73 -2.12
N TRP A 33 9.08 -10.24 -2.99
CA TRP A 33 8.79 -8.83 -3.20
C TRP A 33 7.35 -8.52 -2.84
N ASP A 34 7.16 -7.42 -2.11
CA ASP A 34 5.82 -6.98 -1.73
C ASP A 34 5.74 -5.46 -1.61
N TRP A 35 4.50 -4.97 -1.60
CA TRP A 35 4.15 -3.63 -1.24
C TRP A 35 4.14 -3.46 0.27
N VAL A 36 4.80 -2.40 0.75
CA VAL A 36 4.80 -2.01 2.17
C VAL A 36 4.31 -0.57 2.31
N VAL A 37 3.66 -0.25 3.43
CA VAL A 37 3.07 1.07 3.65
C VAL A 37 3.96 1.90 4.56
N VAL A 38 4.36 3.10 4.14
CA VAL A 38 5.09 4.04 5.01
C VAL A 38 4.20 4.46 6.17
N ARG A 39 4.68 4.26 7.40
CA ARG A 39 3.94 4.62 8.62
C ARG A 39 4.30 6.02 9.10
N ARG A 40 3.47 6.56 9.99
CA ARG A 40 3.82 7.75 10.78
C ARG A 40 4.71 7.33 11.94
N ALA A 41 6.01 7.53 11.82
CA ALA A 41 6.98 7.45 12.90
C ALA A 41 8.15 8.40 12.57
N SER A 42 8.98 8.71 13.56
CA SER A 42 10.18 9.52 13.33
C SER A 42 11.05 8.84 12.28
N LEU A 43 11.26 9.50 11.16
CA LEU A 43 12.27 9.12 10.18
C LEU A 43 13.62 9.33 10.85
N SER A 44 14.46 8.29 10.90
CA SER A 44 15.89 8.53 11.03
C SER A 44 16.44 8.82 9.64
N ASP A 45 17.55 9.55 9.55
CA ASP A 45 18.13 9.95 8.25
C ASP A 45 18.49 8.74 7.35
N GLU A 46 18.51 7.52 7.89
CA GLU A 46 18.91 6.32 7.17
C GLU A 46 17.78 5.33 6.90
N THR A 47 16.65 5.43 7.59
CA THR A 47 15.59 4.40 7.50
C THR A 47 14.18 4.96 7.50
N ILE A 48 13.34 4.35 6.65
CA ILE A 48 11.94 4.69 6.47
C ILE A 48 11.09 3.65 7.21
N PRO A 49 10.23 4.07 8.15
CA PRO A 49 9.41 3.15 8.89
C PRO A 49 8.24 2.68 8.00
N VAL A 50 8.06 1.37 7.90
CA VAL A 50 7.08 0.73 7.01
C VAL A 50 6.26 -0.34 7.72
N GLY A 51 5.13 -0.71 7.13
CA GLY A 51 4.28 -1.79 7.60
C GLY A 51 4.01 -2.79 6.49
N VAL A 52 4.33 -4.05 6.74
CA VAL A 52 3.91 -5.18 5.89
C VAL A 52 2.50 -5.56 6.30
N ARG A 53 1.64 -5.84 5.32
CA ARG A 53 0.26 -6.26 5.54
C ARG A 53 0.05 -7.70 5.13
N GLY A 54 -0.49 -8.52 6.01
CA GLY A 54 -1.03 -9.82 5.64
C GLY A 54 -2.48 -9.74 5.17
N ASN A 55 -3.06 -10.90 4.91
CA ASN A 55 -4.41 -11.07 4.36
C ASN A 55 -5.54 -10.62 5.30
N GLU A 56 -5.24 -10.35 6.57
CA GLU A 56 -6.20 -9.94 7.60
C GLU A 56 -5.84 -8.59 8.22
N ARG A 57 -6.84 -7.89 8.77
CA ARG A 57 -6.67 -6.53 9.32
C ARG A 57 -5.69 -6.48 10.51
N ASN A 58 -5.64 -7.55 11.30
CA ASN A 58 -4.75 -7.77 12.43
C ASN A 58 -3.35 -8.27 12.00
N LYS A 59 -3.19 -8.85 10.81
CA LYS A 59 -1.88 -9.26 10.28
C LYS A 59 -1.12 -8.04 9.77
N ARG A 60 -0.41 -7.36 10.66
CA ARG A 60 0.45 -6.20 10.33
C ARG A 60 1.79 -6.34 11.03
N HIS A 61 2.87 -6.30 10.26
CA HIS A 61 4.23 -6.36 10.80
C HIS A 61 4.94 -5.02 10.65
N SER A 62 5.76 -4.71 11.64
CA SER A 62 6.45 -3.43 11.72
C SER A 62 7.92 -3.54 11.40
N CYS A 63 8.35 -2.84 10.36
CA CYS A 63 9.71 -2.90 9.84
C CYS A 63 10.21 -1.51 9.46
N PHE A 64 11.47 -1.46 9.06
CA PHE A 64 12.10 -0.31 8.44
C PHE A 64 12.74 -0.73 7.12
N VAL A 65 12.98 0.23 6.23
CA VAL A 65 13.66 -0.01 4.97
C VAL A 65 14.58 1.16 4.64
N LYS A 66 15.72 0.91 4.00
CA LYS A 66 16.58 1.98 3.50
C LYS A 66 16.03 2.54 2.20
N GLU A 67 16.22 3.83 1.94
CA GLU A 67 15.77 4.43 0.68
C GLU A 67 16.45 3.79 -0.54
N SER A 68 17.70 3.34 -0.40
CA SER A 68 18.52 2.76 -1.47
C SER A 68 18.01 1.42 -2.03
N VAL A 69 17.13 0.72 -1.31
CA VAL A 69 16.60 -0.59 -1.72
C VAL A 69 15.16 -0.50 -2.24
N ILE A 70 14.60 0.72 -2.34
CA ILE A 70 13.24 0.93 -2.83
C ILE A 70 13.24 0.81 -4.35
N ASN A 71 12.47 -0.16 -4.87
CA ASN A 71 12.33 -0.35 -6.31
C ASN A 71 11.26 0.56 -6.93
N GLN A 72 10.16 0.78 -6.21
CA GLN A 72 9.08 1.65 -6.70
C GLN A 72 8.39 2.37 -5.54
N VAL A 73 7.97 3.60 -5.78
CA VAL A 73 7.12 4.39 -4.87
C VAL A 73 5.80 4.68 -5.57
N VAL A 74 4.69 4.39 -4.90
CA VAL A 74 3.35 4.77 -5.32
C VAL A 74 2.70 5.63 -4.23
N ARG A 75 2.41 6.88 -4.58
CA ARG A 75 1.75 7.84 -3.71
C ARG A 75 0.25 7.62 -3.70
N PRO A 76 -0.45 7.90 -2.58
CA PRO A 76 -1.91 7.88 -2.51
C PRO A 76 -2.62 8.65 -3.64
N THR A 77 -2.04 9.78 -4.07
CA THR A 77 -2.60 10.64 -5.12
C THR A 77 -2.52 10.01 -6.51
N GLN A 78 -1.54 9.13 -6.76
CA GLN A 78 -1.38 8.45 -8.05
C GLN A 78 -2.43 7.36 -8.25
N LEU A 79 -2.88 6.73 -7.16
CA LEU A 79 -3.85 5.61 -7.18
C LEU A 79 -5.23 5.97 -7.72
N ILE A 80 -5.48 7.26 -7.94
CA ILE A 80 -6.71 7.76 -8.56
C ILE A 80 -6.77 7.40 -10.05
N LYS A 81 -5.63 7.18 -10.71
CA LYS A 81 -5.55 6.87 -12.14
C LYS A 81 -6.19 5.52 -12.47
N ASN A 82 -6.81 5.43 -13.65
CA ASN A 82 -7.52 4.22 -14.10
C ASN A 82 -6.59 3.01 -14.28
N GLU A 83 -5.30 3.23 -14.55
CA GLU A 83 -4.30 2.16 -14.68
C GLU A 83 -4.24 1.24 -13.44
N PHE A 84 -4.51 1.78 -12.25
CA PHE A 84 -4.51 0.99 -11.02
C PHE A 84 -5.75 0.10 -10.87
N LEU A 85 -6.82 0.33 -11.65
CA LEU A 85 -7.98 -0.56 -11.73
C LEU A 85 -7.77 -1.72 -12.70
N GLU A 86 -6.73 -1.67 -13.55
CA GLU A 86 -6.38 -2.79 -14.42
C GLU A 86 -6.02 -4.02 -13.57
N GLY A 87 -6.50 -5.20 -14.00
CA GLY A 87 -6.38 -6.45 -13.25
C GLY A 87 -7.43 -6.65 -12.14
N ILE A 88 -8.20 -5.62 -11.76
CA ILE A 88 -9.32 -5.79 -10.82
C ILE A 88 -10.59 -6.14 -11.61
N SER A 89 -11.22 -7.28 -11.32
CA SER A 89 -12.37 -7.76 -12.08
C SER A 89 -13.58 -6.81 -12.01
N MET A 90 -14.33 -6.71 -13.10
CA MET A 90 -15.53 -5.86 -13.18
C MET A 90 -16.57 -6.24 -12.12
N TYR A 91 -16.78 -7.55 -11.88
CA TYR A 91 -17.63 -8.04 -10.80
C TYR A 91 -17.22 -7.45 -9.45
N ARG A 92 -15.91 -7.40 -9.18
CA ARG A 92 -15.39 -6.89 -7.92
C ARG A 92 -15.60 -5.38 -7.78
N GLN A 93 -15.32 -4.63 -8.85
CA GLN A 93 -15.55 -3.17 -8.87
C GLN A 93 -17.03 -2.82 -8.67
N GLN A 94 -17.94 -3.62 -9.23
CA GLN A 94 -19.39 -3.39 -9.12
C GLN A 94 -20.00 -3.92 -7.82
N SER A 95 -19.45 -4.98 -7.22
CA SER A 95 -20.06 -5.64 -6.06
C SER A 95 -19.67 -5.04 -4.71
N PHE A 96 -18.65 -4.18 -4.66
CA PHE A 96 -18.09 -3.67 -3.41
C PHE A 96 -18.26 -2.15 -3.32
N LYS A 97 -18.92 -1.69 -2.25
CA LYS A 97 -19.28 -0.27 -2.05
C LYS A 97 -18.08 0.68 -2.11
N ILE A 98 -16.89 0.23 -1.70
CA ILE A 98 -15.69 1.09 -1.72
C ILE A 98 -15.27 1.46 -3.14
N PHE A 99 -15.43 0.56 -4.12
CA PHE A 99 -15.08 0.83 -5.52
C PHE A 99 -16.09 1.78 -6.16
N GLN A 100 -17.38 1.61 -5.85
CA GLN A 100 -18.43 2.55 -6.25
C GLN A 100 -18.20 3.94 -5.64
N SER A 101 -17.86 4.00 -4.36
CA SER A 101 -17.53 5.26 -3.66
C SER A 101 -16.30 5.92 -4.25
N PHE A 102 -15.27 5.12 -4.57
CA PHE A 102 -14.05 5.59 -5.22
C PHE A 102 -14.34 6.24 -6.57
N ASP A 103 -15.10 5.57 -7.44
CA ASP A 103 -15.48 6.10 -8.75
C ASP A 103 -16.33 7.39 -8.64
N LEU A 104 -17.22 7.47 -7.66
CA LEU A 104 -17.95 8.71 -7.37
C LEU A 104 -17.01 9.84 -6.90
N LEU A 105 -16.11 9.56 -5.95
CA LEU A 105 -15.16 10.54 -5.42
C LEU A 105 -14.22 11.08 -6.49
N LYS A 106 -13.81 10.24 -7.45
CA LYS A 106 -13.04 10.69 -8.63
C LYS A 106 -13.69 11.81 -9.41
N ARG A 107 -15.02 11.74 -9.55
CA ARG A 107 -15.78 12.75 -10.29
C ARG A 107 -16.00 14.00 -9.44
N LEU A 108 -16.34 13.81 -8.16
CA LEU A 108 -16.63 14.92 -7.24
C LEU A 108 -15.39 15.74 -6.87
N LEU A 109 -14.23 15.08 -6.74
CA LEU A 109 -12.99 15.70 -6.28
C LEU A 109 -11.97 15.90 -7.41
N LYS A 110 -12.42 15.93 -8.67
CA LYS A 110 -11.54 16.05 -9.85
C LYS A 110 -10.64 17.30 -9.82
N ASP A 111 -11.09 18.36 -9.16
CA ASP A 111 -10.40 19.66 -9.07
C ASP A 111 -9.57 19.80 -7.78
N TYR A 112 -9.52 18.74 -6.95
CA TYR A 112 -8.77 18.71 -5.69
C TYR A 112 -7.59 17.74 -5.77
N VAL A 113 -6.54 18.03 -4.99
CA VAL A 113 -5.47 17.07 -4.74
C VAL A 113 -5.90 16.18 -3.59
N TRP A 114 -6.22 14.93 -3.89
CA TRP A 114 -6.59 13.91 -2.90
C TRP A 114 -5.95 12.58 -3.28
N GLY A 115 -6.09 11.57 -2.42
CA GLY A 115 -5.52 10.25 -2.65
C GLY A 115 -6.21 9.15 -1.86
N ILE A 116 -5.91 7.90 -2.20
CA ILE A 116 -6.52 6.72 -1.59
C ILE A 116 -5.56 6.13 -0.55
N GLY A 117 -6.10 5.75 0.60
CA GLY A 117 -5.38 4.97 1.62
C GLY A 117 -6.06 3.63 1.93
N GLY A 118 -5.63 2.98 3.00
CA GLY A 118 -6.34 1.84 3.57
C GLY A 118 -6.18 0.54 2.77
N SER A 119 -7.22 -0.30 2.75
CA SER A 119 -7.22 -1.58 2.01
C SER A 119 -7.36 -1.37 0.51
N LEU A 120 -8.18 -0.39 0.07
CA LEU A 120 -8.32 -0.09 -1.35
C LEU A 120 -6.97 0.31 -1.98
N ALA A 121 -6.21 1.18 -1.32
CA ALA A 121 -4.90 1.58 -1.81
C ALA A 121 -3.94 0.39 -1.99
N TYR A 122 -3.92 -0.50 -1.00
CA TYR A 122 -3.08 -1.70 -1.04
C TYR A 122 -3.52 -2.66 -2.16
N GLU A 123 -4.82 -2.94 -2.26
CA GLU A 123 -5.36 -3.79 -3.32
C GLU A 123 -5.12 -3.24 -4.74
N LEU A 124 -5.17 -1.93 -4.91
CA LEU A 124 -4.90 -1.30 -6.21
C LEU A 124 -3.46 -1.54 -6.70
N VAL A 125 -2.49 -1.64 -5.78
CA VAL A 125 -1.07 -1.89 -6.11
C VAL A 125 -0.71 -3.37 -6.12
N SER A 126 -1.19 -4.16 -5.15
CA SER A 126 -0.85 -5.58 -5.02
C SER A 126 -1.72 -6.50 -5.88
N LYS A 127 -2.91 -6.01 -6.28
CA LYS A 127 -3.98 -6.79 -6.92
C LYS A 127 -4.55 -7.92 -6.04
N GLU A 128 -4.15 -7.98 -4.77
CA GLU A 128 -4.71 -8.91 -3.80
C GLU A 128 -6.06 -8.42 -3.28
N PRO A 129 -7.07 -9.29 -3.09
CA PRO A 129 -8.42 -8.92 -2.69
C PRO A 129 -8.51 -8.57 -1.18
N THR A 130 -7.93 -7.44 -0.78
CA THR A 130 -7.87 -7.01 0.62
C THR A 130 -9.06 -6.15 1.08
N VAL A 131 -9.86 -5.64 0.14
CA VAL A 131 -11.14 -4.98 0.41
C VAL A 131 -12.20 -6.04 0.76
N LYS A 132 -12.84 -5.89 1.94
CA LYS A 132 -14.00 -6.70 2.36
C LYS A 132 -15.32 -6.07 1.89
N LYS A 133 -16.37 -6.89 1.69
CA LYS A 133 -17.70 -6.47 1.23
C LYS A 133 -18.37 -5.53 2.23
#